data_AF-A0A973LEQ5-F1
#
_entry.id   AF-A0A973LEQ5-F1
#
_cell.length_a   1.000
_cell.length_b   1.000
_cell.length_c   1.000
_cell.angle_alpha   90.00
_cell.angle_beta   90.00
_cell.angle_gamma   90.00
#
_symmetry.space_group_name_H-M   'P 1'
#
loop_
_entity.id
_entity.type
_entity.pdbx_description
1 polymer ?
#
loop_
_entity_poly.entity_id
_entity_poly.type
_entity_poly.pdbx_seq_one_letter_code
_entity_poly.pdbx_strand_id
1 'polypeptide(L)'
;MAFVSGLVLGVGELVRLDLVLDLALLMPVLAWLWVKRQPGVAAWLAGALLGLGLGALDGLFVTWPYVVGNKDSVKLAVTAFGVSSLVSFLLAAAVRRWGFPARAWPVVSAVGAGGVAVVGLALVVRPYVSTVRGDASTPSADYLSQLQPLVGLAPDGSRTYAEQSLRWVSWYVGWPLLAAAGVGAVVLVWRVLRGGESRWLAALPVYVVSAAIQLWRPSITPDHPYADRRLVVVIVPGVVLLAVWAASAATRALSVWAGVWVGRWRRGVVRPVAVAGAGAVVSAVAFVVPAAAATAPVAAARTEQGEIAAANRVCRSLSPERDTVVLLDDLWVATVREQCRVPAAQMIDSTPEKLAKVTADIAATGRVPVIAANGAATLWNVGYDRSVVKSVVVTTSRQDQQTIVTVPDGTKLLPDLEFWFVRPLNGAGPAAARTG
;
A
#
# COMPACT_ATOMS: atom_id res chain seq x y z
N MET A 1 24.07 9.79 14.97
CA MET A 1 23.10 8.70 14.74
C MET A 1 21.66 9.11 15.05
N ALA A 2 21.29 9.49 16.28
CA ALA A 2 19.89 9.82 16.61
C ALA A 2 19.25 10.89 15.70
N PHE A 3 19.97 12.00 15.43
CA PHE A 3 19.53 13.02 14.47
C PHE A 3 19.28 12.45 13.07
N VAL A 4 20.24 11.68 12.54
CA VAL A 4 20.14 11.06 11.21
C VAL A 4 18.95 10.10 11.16
N SER A 5 18.71 9.31 12.20
CA SER A 5 17.55 8.42 12.28
C SER A 5 16.23 9.19 12.27
N GLY A 6 16.14 10.30 13.00
CA GLY A 6 14.98 11.18 12.95
C GLY A 6 14.80 11.79 11.56
N LEU A 7 15.89 12.28 10.96
CA LEU A 7 15.89 12.87 9.62
C LEU A 7 15.42 11.89 8.55
N VAL A 8 15.95 10.66 8.55
CA VAL A 8 15.54 9.60 7.59
C VAL A 8 14.05 9.31 7.72
N LEU A 9 13.52 9.23 8.94
CA LEU A 9 12.09 9.01 9.15
C LEU A 9 11.25 10.24 8.76
N GLY A 10 11.72 11.47 9.02
CA GLY A 10 11.00 12.69 8.63
C GLY A 10 11.00 12.92 7.10
N VAL A 11 12.13 12.68 6.43
CA VAL A 11 12.29 12.85 4.97
C VAL A 11 11.40 11.88 4.19
N GLY A 12 10.99 10.77 4.80
CA GLY A 12 10.03 9.87 4.16
C GLY A 12 8.69 10.53 3.81
N GLU A 13 8.35 11.69 4.41
CA GLU A 13 7.18 12.49 4.03
C GLU A 13 7.25 12.97 2.58
N LEU A 14 8.45 13.19 2.02
CA LEU A 14 8.64 13.49 0.59
C LEU A 14 8.20 12.34 -0.33
N VAL A 15 8.11 11.12 0.21
CA VAL A 15 7.72 9.92 -0.53
C VAL A 15 6.28 9.51 -0.21
N ARG A 16 5.80 9.81 1.01
CA ARG A 16 4.51 9.38 1.53
C ARG A 16 3.82 10.51 2.29
N LEU A 17 2.73 11.01 1.72
CA LEU A 17 1.86 12.02 2.32
C LEU A 17 1.20 11.57 3.64
N ASP A 18 1.19 10.27 3.92
CA ASP A 18 0.58 9.67 5.11
C ASP A 18 1.61 9.26 6.19
N LEU A 19 2.91 9.52 5.99
CA LEU A 19 3.95 9.08 6.92
C LEU A 19 3.85 9.75 8.29
N VAL A 20 3.31 10.97 8.36
CA VAL A 20 2.96 11.66 9.60
C VAL A 20 2.12 10.79 10.55
N LEU A 21 1.27 9.89 10.04
CA LEU A 21 0.51 8.93 10.87
C LEU A 21 1.43 7.89 11.53
N ASP A 22 2.40 7.35 10.81
CA ASP A 22 3.37 6.40 11.35
C ASP A 22 4.27 7.09 12.40
N LEU A 23 4.64 8.35 12.18
CA LEU A 23 5.37 9.16 13.18
C LEU A 23 4.52 9.44 14.43
N ALA A 24 3.20 9.61 14.28
CA ALA A 24 2.30 9.79 15.41
C ALA A 24 2.36 8.59 16.38
N LEU A 25 2.57 7.38 15.87
CA LEU A 25 2.71 6.15 16.67
C LEU A 25 4.02 6.11 17.47
N LEU A 26 5.04 6.86 17.05
CA LEU A 26 6.33 6.94 17.75
C LEU A 26 6.32 7.97 18.88
N MET A 27 5.38 8.93 18.89
CA MET A 27 5.33 9.98 19.91
C MET A 27 5.23 9.45 21.35
N PRO A 28 4.39 8.44 21.66
CA PRO A 28 4.36 7.86 23.01
C PRO A 28 5.70 7.22 23.42
N VAL A 29 6.40 6.62 22.46
CA VAL A 29 7.71 5.98 22.69
C VAL A 29 8.76 7.04 23.00
N LEU A 30 8.82 8.10 22.20
CA LEU A 30 9.76 9.21 22.40
C LEU A 30 9.50 9.93 23.72
N ALA A 31 8.23 10.12 24.07
CA ALA A 31 7.83 10.70 25.34
C ALA A 31 8.26 9.81 26.52
N TRP A 32 8.11 8.48 26.41
CA TRP A 32 8.63 7.54 27.39
C TRP A 32 10.16 7.56 27.51
N LEU A 33 10.88 7.59 26.39
CA LEU A 33 12.35 7.72 26.37
C LEU A 33 12.80 9.04 27.02
N TRP A 34 12.05 10.12 26.81
CA TRP A 34 12.28 11.40 27.47
C TRP A 34 12.07 11.31 28.98
N VAL A 35 10.99 10.67 29.45
CA VAL A 35 10.75 10.37 30.89
C VAL A 35 11.95 9.62 31.48
N LYS A 36 12.47 8.63 30.76
CA LYS A 36 13.64 7.82 31.15
C LYS A 36 14.98 8.54 31.02
N ARG A 37 15.00 9.82 30.62
CA ARG A 37 16.23 10.62 30.39
C ARG A 37 17.19 9.97 29.39
N GLN A 38 16.66 9.27 28.40
CA GLN A 38 17.49 8.67 27.36
C GLN A 38 18.13 9.77 26.50
N PRO A 39 19.46 9.73 26.30
CA PRO A 39 20.14 10.70 25.46
C PRO A 39 19.71 10.55 24.00
N GLY A 40 19.68 11.66 23.26
CA GLY A 40 19.41 11.65 21.81
C GLY A 40 17.96 11.87 21.40
N VAL A 41 16.98 11.91 22.32
CA VAL A 41 15.58 12.22 21.98
C VAL A 41 15.46 13.59 21.29
N ALA A 42 16.10 14.62 21.84
CA ALA A 42 16.09 15.96 21.25
C ALA A 42 16.76 15.98 19.86
N ALA A 43 17.88 15.26 19.70
CA ALA A 43 18.56 15.14 18.41
C ALA A 43 17.68 14.44 17.38
N TRP A 44 16.99 13.36 17.77
CA TRP A 44 16.04 12.66 16.90
C TRP A 44 14.88 13.56 16.49
N LEU A 45 14.28 14.29 17.44
CA LEU A 45 13.17 15.23 17.15
C LEU A 45 13.63 16.33 16.19
N ALA A 46 14.83 16.89 16.39
CA ALA A 46 15.38 17.90 15.49
C ALA A 46 15.55 17.37 14.05
N GLY A 47 16.05 16.13 13.90
CA GLY A 47 16.15 15.50 12.59
C GLY A 47 14.78 15.26 11.96
N ALA A 48 13.83 14.72 12.72
CA ALA A 48 12.47 14.47 12.24
C ALA A 48 11.75 15.76 11.81
N LEU A 49 11.87 16.83 12.59
CA LEU A 49 11.31 18.14 12.26
C LEU A 49 11.93 18.73 11.00
N LEU A 50 13.24 18.58 10.80
CA LEU A 50 13.89 19.00 9.55
C LEU A 50 13.33 18.24 8.35
N GLY A 51 13.23 16.91 8.45
CA GLY A 51 12.66 16.09 7.38
C GLY A 51 11.19 16.40 7.08
N LEU A 52 10.36 16.55 8.11
CA LEU A 52 8.97 16.97 7.99
C LEU A 52 8.85 18.37 7.38
N GLY A 53 9.76 19.29 7.75
CA GLY A 53 9.82 20.62 7.16
C GLY A 53 10.08 20.56 5.65
N LEU A 54 10.99 19.70 5.20
CA LEU A 54 11.23 19.46 3.77
C LEU A 54 9.99 18.89 3.08
N GLY A 55 9.33 17.90 3.69
CA GLY A 55 8.06 17.34 3.21
C GLY A 55 6.95 18.39 3.06
N ALA A 56 6.81 19.27 4.06
CA ALA A 56 5.85 20.37 4.00
C ALA A 56 6.18 21.38 2.90
N LEU A 57 7.47 21.69 2.69
CA LEU A 57 7.88 22.57 1.59
C LEU A 57 7.56 21.96 0.22
N ASP A 58 7.82 20.67 0.01
CA ASP A 58 7.42 19.97 -1.21
C ASP A 58 5.89 20.04 -1.42
N GLY A 59 5.13 19.69 -0.38
CA GLY A 59 3.66 19.75 -0.38
C GLY A 59 3.10 21.14 -0.71
N LEU A 60 3.77 22.20 -0.29
CA LEU A 60 3.33 23.59 -0.51
C LEU A 60 3.74 24.15 -1.88
N PHE A 61 4.92 23.78 -2.40
CA PHE A 61 5.50 24.43 -3.57
C PHE A 61 5.58 23.56 -4.82
N VAL A 62 5.69 22.24 -4.67
CA VAL A 62 5.90 21.30 -5.78
C VAL A 62 4.66 20.45 -6.03
N THR A 63 4.09 19.88 -4.97
CA THR A 63 3.01 18.89 -5.05
C THR A 63 1.66 19.41 -4.55
N TRP A 64 1.48 20.74 -4.50
CA TRP A 64 0.25 21.37 -4.01
C TRP A 64 -1.06 20.81 -4.59
N PRO A 65 -1.22 20.59 -5.91
CA PRO A 65 -2.45 20.01 -6.45
C PRO A 65 -2.76 18.63 -5.87
N TYR A 66 -1.72 17.83 -5.59
CA TYR A 66 -1.86 16.52 -4.96
C TYR A 66 -2.30 16.63 -3.49
N VAL A 67 -1.74 17.57 -2.74
CA VAL A 67 -2.15 17.87 -1.35
C VAL A 67 -3.62 18.33 -1.30
N VAL A 68 -4.04 19.22 -2.21
CA VAL A 68 -5.43 19.69 -2.31
C VAL A 68 -6.38 18.54 -2.65
N GLY A 69 -5.98 17.67 -3.59
CA GLY A 69 -6.74 16.47 -3.94
C GLY A 69 -6.93 15.50 -2.77
N ASN A 70 -6.01 15.51 -1.79
CA ASN A 70 -6.01 14.62 -0.64
C ASN A 70 -6.23 15.35 0.70
N LYS A 71 -6.82 16.55 0.67
CA LYS A 71 -6.91 17.46 1.82
C LYS A 71 -7.48 16.81 3.09
N ASP A 72 -8.47 15.94 2.96
CA ASP A 72 -9.15 15.35 4.11
C ASP A 72 -8.28 14.28 4.78
N SER A 73 -7.54 13.50 3.98
CA SER A 73 -6.51 12.57 4.47
C SER A 73 -5.36 13.32 5.17
N VAL A 74 -4.90 14.44 4.59
CA VAL A 74 -3.84 15.27 5.17
C VAL A 74 -4.27 15.88 6.50
N LYS A 75 -5.50 16.44 6.57
CA LYS A 75 -6.06 16.96 7.82
C LYS A 75 -6.13 15.88 8.89
N LEU A 76 -6.59 14.68 8.55
CA LEU A 76 -6.64 13.56 9.49
C LEU A 76 -5.23 13.18 9.98
N ALA A 77 -4.26 13.09 9.07
CA ALA A 77 -2.87 12.74 9.41
C ALA A 77 -2.23 13.76 10.36
N VAL A 78 -2.31 15.05 10.02
CA VAL A 78 -1.74 16.14 10.81
C VAL A 78 -2.44 16.26 12.17
N THR A 79 -3.77 16.13 12.22
CA THR A 79 -4.52 16.17 13.49
C THR A 79 -4.18 14.98 14.38
N ALA A 80 -4.12 13.76 13.85
CA ALA A 80 -3.72 12.58 14.60
C ALA A 80 -2.30 12.71 15.16
N PHE A 81 -1.37 13.24 14.38
CA PHE A 81 0.00 13.51 14.84
C PHE A 81 0.06 14.60 15.90
N GLY A 82 -0.64 15.72 15.71
CA GLY A 82 -0.71 16.80 16.70
C GLY A 82 -1.30 16.33 18.02
N VAL A 83 -2.42 15.60 17.98
CA VAL A 83 -3.06 15.01 19.16
C VAL A 83 -2.14 14.00 19.84
N SER A 84 -1.54 13.07 19.08
CA SER A 84 -0.62 12.08 19.65
C SER A 84 0.59 12.75 20.31
N SER A 85 1.17 13.77 19.67
CA SER A 85 2.28 14.55 20.21
C SER A 85 1.90 15.26 21.51
N LEU A 86 0.76 15.93 21.53
CA LEU A 86 0.25 16.66 22.69
C LEU A 86 -0.05 15.71 23.86
N VAL A 87 -0.83 14.66 23.62
CA VAL A 87 -1.18 13.67 24.65
C VAL A 87 0.07 13.00 25.21
N SER A 88 1.00 12.60 24.33
CA SER A 88 2.26 11.97 24.75
C SER A 88 3.10 12.92 25.61
N PHE A 89 3.19 14.19 25.22
CA PHE A 89 3.89 15.23 25.99
C PHE A 89 3.25 15.45 27.37
N LEU A 90 1.93 15.64 27.42
CA LEU A 90 1.20 15.89 28.67
C LEU A 90 1.31 14.70 29.63
N LEU A 91 1.13 13.47 29.13
CA LEU A 91 1.29 12.26 29.93
C LEU A 91 2.72 12.11 30.44
N ALA A 92 3.72 12.34 29.60
CA ALA A 92 5.11 12.28 30.01
C ALA A 92 5.47 13.35 31.05
N ALA A 93 4.97 14.59 30.90
CA ALA A 93 5.16 15.66 31.86
C ALA A 93 4.53 15.32 33.22
N ALA A 94 3.29 14.81 33.22
CA ALA A 94 2.61 14.33 34.41
C ALA A 94 3.38 13.19 35.11
N VAL A 95 3.84 12.19 34.34
CA VAL A 95 4.64 11.07 34.86
C VAL A 95 5.98 11.55 35.43
N ARG A 96 6.63 12.57 34.86
CA ARG A 96 7.86 13.14 35.45
C ARG A 96 7.59 13.92 36.73
N ARG A 97 6.44 14.61 36.81
CA ARG A 97 6.09 15.47 37.93
C ARG A 97 5.56 14.70 39.14
N TRP A 98 4.82 13.62 38.90
CA TRP A 98 4.10 12.86 39.92
C TRP A 98 4.49 11.37 40.00
N GLY A 99 5.30 10.87 39.06
CA GLY A 99 5.59 9.45 38.93
C GLY A 99 4.46 8.69 38.23
N PHE A 100 4.71 7.42 37.90
CA PHE A 100 3.67 6.49 37.44
C PHE A 100 3.51 5.38 38.48
N PRO A 101 2.28 5.10 38.97
CA PRO A 101 2.07 4.14 40.03
C PRO A 101 2.50 2.74 39.57
N ALA A 102 3.47 2.13 40.27
CA ALA A 102 4.01 0.82 39.89
C ALA A 102 2.94 -0.27 39.78
N ARG A 103 1.89 -0.18 40.62
CA ARG A 103 0.73 -1.09 40.61
C ARG A 103 -0.14 -0.98 39.36
N ALA A 104 -0.02 0.08 38.55
CA ALA A 104 -0.77 0.23 37.31
C ALA A 104 -0.12 -0.51 36.12
N TRP A 105 1.19 -0.80 36.15
CA TRP A 105 1.86 -1.50 35.04
C TRP A 105 1.26 -2.86 34.69
N PRO A 106 0.90 -3.73 35.66
CA PRO A 106 0.18 -4.97 35.35
C PRO A 106 -1.12 -4.72 34.59
N VAL A 107 -1.91 -3.72 34.99
CA VAL A 107 -3.18 -3.36 34.34
C VAL A 107 -2.93 -2.82 32.94
N VAL A 108 -2.00 -1.88 32.77
CA VAL A 108 -1.63 -1.33 31.45
C VAL A 108 -1.15 -2.44 30.51
N SER A 109 -0.31 -3.36 31.00
CA SER A 109 0.16 -4.49 30.19
C SER A 109 -0.97 -5.44 29.78
N ALA A 110 -1.93 -5.69 30.68
CA ALA A 110 -3.08 -6.54 30.40
C ALA A 110 -4.07 -5.87 29.44
N VAL A 111 -4.35 -4.57 29.62
CA VAL A 111 -5.22 -3.79 28.74
C VAL A 111 -4.59 -3.66 27.35
N GLY A 112 -3.30 -3.37 27.25
CA GLY A 112 -2.60 -3.29 25.96
C GLY A 112 -2.63 -4.61 25.19
N ALA A 113 -2.26 -5.71 25.86
CA ALA A 113 -2.29 -7.04 25.25
C ALA A 113 -3.72 -7.52 24.92
N GLY A 114 -4.67 -7.27 25.82
CA GLY A 114 -6.09 -7.55 25.63
C GLY A 114 -6.68 -6.76 24.47
N GLY A 115 -6.32 -5.48 24.32
CA GLY A 115 -6.72 -4.65 23.18
C GLY A 115 -6.23 -5.22 21.85
N VAL A 116 -4.97 -5.65 21.78
CA VAL A 116 -4.43 -6.31 20.57
C VAL A 116 -5.18 -7.62 20.29
N ALA A 117 -5.45 -8.43 21.31
CA ALA A 117 -6.21 -9.67 21.16
C ALA A 117 -7.63 -9.41 20.65
N VAL A 118 -8.32 -8.42 21.21
CA VAL A 118 -9.68 -8.03 20.81
C VAL A 118 -9.69 -7.53 19.37
N VAL A 119 -8.74 -6.67 18.98
CA VAL A 119 -8.64 -6.19 17.58
C VAL A 119 -8.36 -7.36 16.62
N GLY A 120 -7.43 -8.26 16.97
CA GLY A 120 -7.15 -9.45 16.17
C GLY A 120 -8.37 -10.35 16.00
N LEU A 121 -9.09 -10.64 17.10
CA LEU A 121 -10.34 -11.41 17.05
C LEU A 121 -11.43 -10.68 16.26
N ALA A 122 -11.55 -9.36 16.40
CA ALA A 122 -12.49 -8.56 15.64
C ALA A 122 -12.21 -8.67 14.14
N LEU A 123 -10.95 -8.63 13.70
CA LEU A 123 -10.56 -8.84 12.30
C LEU A 123 -10.89 -10.25 11.80
N VAL A 124 -10.75 -11.29 12.62
CA VAL A 124 -11.14 -12.67 12.27
C VAL A 124 -12.65 -12.81 12.10
N VAL A 125 -13.43 -12.19 12.98
CA VAL A 125 -14.90 -12.28 13.00
C VAL A 125 -15.55 -11.36 11.97
N ARG A 126 -14.92 -10.22 11.67
CA ARG A 126 -15.40 -9.17 10.76
C ARG A 126 -16.07 -9.66 9.48
N PRO A 127 -15.51 -10.59 8.68
CA PRO A 127 -16.12 -11.04 7.43
C PRO A 127 -17.45 -11.78 7.61
N TYR A 128 -17.75 -12.28 8.82
CA TYR A 128 -18.97 -13.00 9.14
C TYR A 128 -20.08 -12.12 9.71
N VAL A 129 -19.74 -10.92 10.20
CA VAL A 129 -20.69 -10.03 10.89
C VAL A 129 -20.89 -8.70 10.17
N SER A 130 -20.08 -8.39 9.16
CA SER A 130 -20.15 -7.11 8.45
C SER A 130 -19.80 -7.23 6.98
N THR A 131 -20.41 -6.39 6.15
CA THR A 131 -20.04 -6.18 4.75
C THR A 131 -19.70 -4.71 4.57
N VAL A 132 -18.50 -4.41 4.07
CA VAL A 132 -18.00 -3.03 4.05
C VAL A 132 -18.27 -2.39 2.69
N ARG A 133 -19.01 -1.29 2.71
CA ARG A 133 -19.31 -0.48 1.53
C ARG A 133 -18.61 0.88 1.60
N GLY A 134 -18.18 1.36 0.43
CA GLY A 134 -17.64 2.69 0.20
C GLY A 134 -18.64 3.56 -0.57
N ASP A 135 -18.17 4.73 -1.00
CA ASP A 135 -18.95 5.65 -1.80
C ASP A 135 -19.10 5.13 -3.24
N ALA A 136 -20.35 4.86 -3.63
CA ALA A 136 -20.71 4.32 -4.94
C ALA A 136 -20.54 5.33 -6.09
N SER A 137 -20.32 6.62 -5.80
CA SER A 137 -20.13 7.67 -6.80
C SER A 137 -18.67 7.87 -7.23
N THR A 138 -17.76 7.06 -6.70
CA THR A 138 -16.32 7.20 -6.98
C THR A 138 -15.92 6.41 -8.23
N PRO A 139 -14.90 6.86 -8.99
CA PRO A 139 -14.38 6.07 -10.13
C PRO A 139 -13.92 4.65 -9.75
N SER A 140 -13.49 4.45 -8.50
CA SER A 140 -13.14 3.13 -7.98
C SER A 140 -14.36 2.20 -7.85
N ALA A 141 -15.54 2.74 -7.55
CA ALA A 141 -16.79 1.97 -7.51
C ALA A 141 -17.24 1.56 -8.92
N ASP A 142 -17.09 2.45 -9.91
CA ASP A 142 -17.37 2.15 -11.31
C ASP A 142 -16.46 1.02 -11.82
N TYR A 143 -15.16 1.12 -11.55
CA TYR A 143 -14.19 0.06 -11.84
C TYR A 143 -14.58 -1.28 -11.19
N LEU A 144 -14.94 -1.26 -9.90
CA LEU A 144 -15.33 -2.46 -9.18
C LEU A 144 -16.59 -3.12 -9.73
N SER A 145 -17.61 -2.33 -10.08
CA SER A 145 -18.85 -2.84 -10.66
C SER A 145 -18.64 -3.54 -12.01
N GLN A 146 -17.63 -3.09 -12.78
CA GLN A 146 -17.21 -3.73 -14.02
C GLN A 146 -16.37 -4.98 -13.78
N LEU A 147 -15.51 -4.98 -12.76
CA LEU A 147 -14.64 -6.12 -12.43
C LEU A 147 -15.41 -7.31 -11.84
N GLN A 148 -16.42 -7.07 -11.00
CA GLN A 148 -17.14 -8.12 -10.28
C GLN A 148 -17.75 -9.19 -11.21
N PRO A 149 -18.49 -8.85 -12.28
CA PRO A 149 -19.01 -9.84 -13.23
C PRO A 149 -17.91 -10.68 -13.89
N LEU A 150 -16.74 -10.09 -14.16
CA LEU A 150 -15.61 -10.78 -14.80
C LEU A 150 -15.03 -11.89 -13.90
N VAL A 151 -15.21 -11.77 -12.59
CA VAL A 151 -14.79 -12.78 -11.60
C VAL A 151 -15.97 -13.58 -11.02
N GLY A 152 -17.13 -13.54 -11.67
CA GLY A 152 -18.32 -14.32 -11.29
C GLY A 152 -19.07 -13.79 -10.06
N LEU A 153 -18.91 -12.51 -9.73
CA LEU A 153 -19.62 -11.84 -8.63
C LEU A 153 -20.75 -10.95 -9.20
N ALA A 154 -21.80 -10.74 -8.40
CA ALA A 154 -22.84 -9.77 -8.73
C ALA A 154 -22.26 -8.34 -8.71
N PRO A 155 -22.66 -7.45 -9.65
CA PRO A 155 -22.26 -6.06 -9.62
C PRO A 155 -22.76 -5.34 -8.35
N ASP A 156 -21.84 -4.93 -7.50
CA ASP A 156 -22.00 -4.02 -6.35
C ASP A 156 -20.69 -3.24 -6.18
N GLY A 157 -20.52 -2.19 -6.99
CA GLY A 157 -19.31 -1.35 -6.97
C GLY A 157 -19.04 -0.67 -5.63
N SER A 158 -20.06 -0.54 -4.78
CA SER A 158 -19.91 -0.01 -3.43
C SER A 158 -19.20 -0.98 -2.49
N ARG A 159 -19.25 -2.29 -2.75
CA ARG A 159 -18.64 -3.29 -1.87
C ARG A 159 -17.12 -3.32 -2.04
N THR A 160 -16.43 -2.86 -1.02
CA THR A 160 -14.95 -2.74 -1.01
C THR A 160 -14.23 -4.03 -0.62
N TYR A 161 -14.95 -5.04 -0.11
CA TYR A 161 -14.41 -6.29 0.42
C TYR A 161 -13.38 -6.10 1.56
N ALA A 162 -13.29 -4.91 2.14
CA ALA A 162 -12.36 -4.62 3.24
C ALA A 162 -12.59 -5.51 4.47
N GLU A 163 -13.79 -6.09 4.64
CA GLU A 163 -14.05 -7.11 5.66
C GLU A 163 -13.17 -8.37 5.52
N GLN A 164 -12.63 -8.64 4.32
CA GLN A 164 -11.79 -9.79 4.01
C GLN A 164 -10.29 -9.51 4.15
N SER A 165 -9.88 -8.32 4.60
CA SER A 165 -8.47 -7.89 4.61
C SER A 165 -7.52 -8.87 5.34
N LEU A 166 -7.94 -9.44 6.46
CA LEU A 166 -7.15 -10.44 7.18
C LEU A 166 -7.01 -11.75 6.37
N ARG A 167 -8.04 -12.12 5.62
CA ARG A 167 -8.03 -13.27 4.71
C ARG A 167 -7.13 -13.02 3.50
N TRP A 168 -7.06 -11.79 2.99
CA TRP A 168 -6.10 -11.44 1.95
C TRP A 168 -4.67 -11.69 2.41
N VAL A 169 -4.31 -11.30 3.65
CA VAL A 169 -2.97 -11.59 4.20
C VAL A 169 -2.71 -13.10 4.24
N SER A 170 -3.70 -13.90 4.66
CA SER A 170 -3.52 -15.35 4.77
C SER A 170 -3.35 -16.05 3.42
N TRP A 171 -3.77 -15.45 2.31
CA TRP A 171 -3.45 -15.96 0.96
C TRP A 171 -1.95 -15.99 0.69
N TYR A 172 -1.21 -14.98 1.13
CA TYR A 172 0.23 -14.84 0.84
C TYR A 172 1.13 -15.53 1.85
N VAL A 173 0.74 -15.54 3.12
CA VAL A 173 1.61 -16.03 4.20
C VAL A 173 1.11 -17.30 4.89
N GLY A 174 -0.15 -17.67 4.66
CA GLY A 174 -0.80 -18.79 5.33
C GLY A 174 -1.29 -18.49 6.76
N TRP A 175 -2.32 -19.21 7.18
CA TRP A 175 -2.88 -19.13 8.52
C TRP A 175 -1.89 -19.46 9.65
N PRO A 176 -0.96 -20.45 9.53
CA PRO A 176 -0.04 -20.75 10.61
C PRO A 176 0.88 -19.57 10.97
N LEU A 177 1.44 -18.89 9.97
CA LEU A 177 2.28 -17.71 10.19
C LEU A 177 1.45 -16.57 10.79
N LEU A 178 0.26 -16.32 10.25
CA LEU A 178 -0.62 -15.25 10.71
C LEU A 178 -1.09 -15.45 12.16
N ALA A 179 -1.43 -16.68 12.54
CA ALA A 179 -1.81 -17.04 13.90
C ALA A 179 -0.62 -16.87 14.88
N ALA A 180 0.57 -17.34 14.50
CA ALA A 180 1.79 -17.15 15.29
C ALA A 180 2.12 -15.66 15.47
N ALA A 181 1.91 -14.83 14.44
CA ALA A 181 2.08 -13.39 14.53
C ALA A 181 1.07 -12.74 15.48
N GLY A 182 -0.20 -13.14 15.44
CA GLY A 182 -1.23 -12.64 16.35
C GLY A 182 -0.90 -12.95 17.82
N VAL A 183 -0.52 -14.19 18.12
CA VAL A 183 -0.05 -14.58 19.46
C VAL A 183 1.22 -13.81 19.83
N GLY A 184 2.17 -13.71 18.89
CA GLY A 184 3.40 -12.95 19.04
C GLY A 184 3.14 -11.50 19.45
N ALA A 185 2.24 -10.81 18.75
CA ALA A 185 1.85 -9.43 19.04
C ALA A 185 1.30 -9.27 20.46
N VAL A 186 0.35 -10.12 20.86
CA VAL A 186 -0.28 -10.08 22.19
C VAL A 186 0.77 -10.27 23.30
N VAL A 187 1.58 -11.33 23.20
CA VAL A 187 2.57 -11.64 24.23
C VAL A 187 3.69 -10.60 24.24
N LEU A 188 4.14 -10.13 23.08
CA LEU A 188 5.21 -9.15 22.98
C LEU A 188 4.77 -7.79 23.52
N VAL A 189 3.54 -7.33 23.25
CA VAL A 189 2.98 -6.10 23.85
C VAL A 189 2.95 -6.23 25.37
N TRP A 190 2.46 -7.36 25.89
CA TRP A 190 2.46 -7.61 27.34
C TRP A 190 3.87 -7.55 27.94
N ARG A 191 4.86 -8.18 27.29
CA ARG A 191 6.26 -8.18 27.77
C ARG A 191 6.89 -6.80 27.71
N VAL A 192 6.70 -6.07 26.61
CA VAL A 192 7.23 -4.72 26.40
C VAL A 192 6.69 -3.75 27.44
N LEU A 193 5.38 -3.78 27.70
CA LEU A 193 4.76 -2.93 28.71
C LEU A 193 5.14 -3.29 30.15
N ARG A 194 5.59 -4.53 30.40
CA ARG A 194 6.20 -4.92 31.69
C ARG A 194 7.69 -4.59 31.79
N GLY A 195 8.28 -3.95 30.78
CA GLY A 195 9.69 -3.58 30.73
C GLY A 195 10.61 -4.69 30.23
N GLY A 196 10.08 -5.82 29.78
CA GLY A 196 10.84 -6.84 29.04
C GLY A 196 11.01 -6.47 27.57
N GLU A 197 11.98 -7.05 26.86
CA GLU A 197 12.09 -6.93 25.39
C GLU A 197 12.11 -5.48 24.85
N SER A 198 12.68 -4.53 25.61
CA SER A 198 12.67 -3.09 25.31
C SER A 198 13.15 -2.69 23.91
N ARG A 199 13.95 -3.53 23.26
CA ARG A 199 14.34 -3.39 21.85
C ARG A 199 13.15 -3.26 20.88
N TRP A 200 11.97 -3.76 21.25
CA TRP A 200 10.75 -3.68 20.43
C TRP A 200 9.93 -2.42 20.68
N LEU A 201 10.29 -1.57 21.64
CA LEU A 201 9.50 -0.39 22.02
C LEU A 201 9.14 0.53 20.84
N ALA A 202 10.08 0.75 19.92
CA ALA A 202 9.87 1.62 18.76
C ALA A 202 9.18 0.90 17.59
N ALA A 203 9.53 -0.36 17.34
CA ALA A 203 9.03 -1.11 16.18
C ALA A 203 7.60 -1.64 16.39
N LEU A 204 7.25 -2.04 17.62
CA LEU A 204 6.00 -2.74 17.90
C LEU A 204 4.74 -1.88 17.65
N PRO A 205 4.68 -0.59 18.04
CA PRO A 205 3.53 0.25 17.72
C PRO A 205 3.34 0.41 16.21
N VAL A 206 4.43 0.56 15.45
CA VAL A 206 4.37 0.68 13.98
C VAL A 206 3.81 -0.62 13.37
N TYR A 207 4.38 -1.78 13.69
CA TYR A 207 3.88 -3.03 13.11
C TYR A 207 2.48 -3.41 13.57
N VAL A 208 2.13 -3.20 14.84
CA VAL A 208 0.83 -3.63 15.39
C VAL A 208 -0.28 -2.63 15.06
N VAL A 209 -0.06 -1.34 15.32
CA VAL A 209 -1.10 -0.32 15.13
C VAL A 209 -1.25 0.03 13.66
N SER A 210 -0.17 0.21 12.89
CA SER A 210 -0.31 0.46 11.45
C SER A 210 -0.92 -0.74 10.73
N ALA A 211 -0.59 -1.98 11.11
CA ALA A 211 -1.28 -3.15 10.55
C ALA A 211 -2.76 -3.19 10.96
N ALA A 212 -3.10 -2.89 12.21
CA ALA A 212 -4.50 -2.83 12.64
C ALA A 212 -5.30 -1.80 11.85
N ILE A 213 -4.77 -0.59 11.65
CA ILE A 213 -5.41 0.48 10.88
C ILE A 213 -5.57 0.04 9.42
N GLN A 214 -4.51 -0.46 8.78
CA GLN A 214 -4.53 -0.87 7.39
C GLN A 214 -5.43 -2.09 7.14
N LEU A 215 -5.50 -3.05 8.06
CA LEU A 215 -6.44 -4.16 7.94
C LEU A 215 -7.88 -3.73 8.23
N TRP A 216 -8.09 -2.79 9.15
CA TRP A 216 -9.43 -2.28 9.44
C TRP A 216 -9.99 -1.45 8.29
N ARG A 217 -9.19 -0.58 7.68
CA ARG A 217 -9.57 0.20 6.50
C ARG A 217 -8.40 0.27 5.52
N PRO A 218 -8.28 -0.70 4.60
CA PRO A 218 -7.21 -0.75 3.61
C PRO A 218 -7.18 0.45 2.65
N SER A 219 -8.35 1.08 2.41
CA SER A 219 -8.53 2.21 1.50
C SER A 219 -7.82 1.98 0.16
N ILE A 220 -8.08 0.82 -0.43
CA ILE A 220 -7.54 0.35 -1.71
C ILE A 220 -8.60 -0.48 -2.41
N THR A 221 -8.56 -0.52 -3.75
CA THR A 221 -9.37 -1.46 -4.52
C THR A 221 -8.96 -2.89 -4.15
N PRO A 222 -9.93 -3.82 -3.99
CA PRO A 222 -9.69 -5.18 -3.51
C PRO A 222 -9.18 -6.12 -4.59
N ASP A 223 -8.83 -5.62 -5.77
CA ASP A 223 -8.29 -6.44 -6.84
C ASP A 223 -6.84 -6.81 -6.51
N HIS A 224 -6.56 -8.11 -6.50
CA HIS A 224 -5.21 -8.62 -6.35
C HIS A 224 -4.59 -8.83 -7.72
N PRO A 225 -3.28 -8.54 -7.90
CA PRO A 225 -2.32 -8.19 -6.86
C PRO A 225 -2.38 -6.72 -6.40
N TYR A 226 -3.08 -5.80 -7.06
CA TYR A 226 -3.03 -4.37 -6.70
C TYR A 226 -3.22 -4.05 -5.20
N ALA A 227 -4.15 -4.72 -4.52
CA ALA A 227 -4.39 -4.60 -3.08
C ALA A 227 -3.19 -4.99 -2.21
N ASP A 228 -2.34 -5.92 -2.67
CA ASP A 228 -1.23 -6.49 -1.90
C ASP A 228 -0.11 -5.48 -1.58
N ARG A 229 0.01 -4.40 -2.36
CA ARG A 229 1.01 -3.35 -2.13
C ARG A 229 0.88 -2.67 -0.76
N ARG A 230 -0.33 -2.67 -0.18
CA ARG A 230 -0.58 -2.21 1.19
C ARG A 230 -0.12 -3.25 2.23
N LEU A 231 -0.18 -4.53 1.87
CA LEU A 231 0.21 -5.64 2.74
C LEU A 231 1.73 -5.83 2.78
N VAL A 232 2.40 -5.78 1.63
CA VAL A 232 3.82 -6.12 1.47
C VAL A 232 4.77 -5.16 2.20
N VAL A 233 4.39 -3.90 2.39
CA VAL A 233 5.27 -2.87 2.97
C VAL A 233 5.41 -2.99 4.49
N VAL A 234 4.29 -3.19 5.21
CA VAL A 234 4.28 -3.20 6.69
C VAL A 234 3.74 -4.50 7.27
N ILE A 235 2.64 -5.02 6.70
CA ILE A 235 1.88 -6.11 7.30
C ILE A 235 2.62 -7.44 7.15
N VAL A 236 3.06 -7.78 5.94
CA VAL A 236 3.79 -9.04 5.68
C VAL A 236 5.12 -9.08 6.47
N PRO A 237 5.99 -8.04 6.43
CA PRO A 237 7.18 -8.02 7.27
C PRO A 237 6.86 -8.10 8.76
N GLY A 238 5.84 -7.37 9.23
CA GLY A 238 5.40 -7.41 10.62
C GLY A 238 4.93 -8.80 11.05
N VAL A 239 4.12 -9.46 10.22
CA VAL A 239 3.65 -10.83 10.46
C VAL A 239 4.84 -11.80 10.54
N VAL A 240 5.77 -11.74 9.60
CA VAL A 240 6.98 -12.59 9.62
C VAL A 240 7.78 -12.36 10.90
N LEU A 241 8.06 -11.10 11.25
CA LEU A 241 8.86 -10.75 12.43
C LEU A 241 8.20 -11.20 13.73
N LEU A 242 6.90 -10.96 13.89
CA LEU A 242 6.13 -11.33 15.09
C LEU A 242 5.98 -12.85 15.21
N ALA A 243 5.75 -13.56 14.09
CA ALA A 243 5.65 -15.01 14.06
C ALA A 243 6.99 -15.69 14.38
N VAL A 244 8.10 -15.21 13.81
CA VAL A 244 9.45 -15.70 14.11
C VAL A 244 9.80 -15.41 15.58
N TRP A 245 9.46 -14.23 16.08
CA TRP A 245 9.62 -13.93 17.50
C TRP A 245 8.84 -14.92 18.38
N ALA A 246 7.57 -15.17 18.07
CA ALA A 246 6.70 -16.09 18.80
C ALA A 246 7.24 -17.52 18.78
N ALA A 247 7.64 -18.01 17.60
CA ALA A 247 8.26 -19.32 17.44
C ALA A 247 9.56 -19.43 18.25
N SER A 248 10.41 -18.39 18.21
CA SER A 248 11.65 -18.37 19.02
C SER A 248 11.37 -18.37 20.53
N ALA A 249 10.31 -17.68 20.96
CA ALA A 249 9.91 -17.64 22.37
C ALA A 249 9.33 -18.99 22.82
N ALA A 250 8.53 -19.62 21.97
CA ALA A 250 7.95 -20.94 22.22
C ALA A 250 9.03 -22.03 22.27
N THR A 251 9.98 -22.07 21.33
CA THR A 251 11.08 -23.05 21.34
C THR A 251 11.99 -22.89 22.55
N ARG A 252 12.29 -21.65 22.97
CA ARG A 252 13.02 -21.37 24.21
C ARG A 252 12.24 -21.82 25.45
N ALA A 253 10.93 -21.61 25.49
CA ALA A 253 10.12 -22.08 26.61
C ALA A 253 10.13 -23.62 26.64
N LEU A 254 9.81 -24.28 25.53
CA LEU A 254 9.75 -25.74 25.43
C LEU A 254 11.07 -26.42 25.81
N SER A 255 12.23 -25.85 25.43
CA SER A 255 13.54 -26.41 25.79
C SER A 255 13.83 -26.33 27.29
N VAL A 256 13.39 -25.26 27.96
CA VAL A 256 13.48 -25.13 29.42
C VAL A 256 12.56 -26.13 30.11
N TRP A 257 11.30 -26.23 29.67
CA TRP A 257 10.33 -27.20 30.21
C TRP A 257 10.81 -28.65 30.05
N ALA A 258 11.36 -29.00 28.88
CA ALA A 258 11.94 -30.31 28.62
C ALA A 258 13.14 -30.60 29.52
N GLY A 259 14.02 -29.62 29.75
CA GLY A 259 15.16 -29.75 30.67
C GLY A 259 14.75 -30.01 32.13
N VAL A 260 13.68 -29.34 32.59
CA VAL A 260 13.13 -29.52 33.95
C VAL A 260 12.50 -30.91 34.13
N TRP A 261 11.76 -31.40 33.13
CA TRP A 261 11.12 -32.72 33.22
C TRP A 261 12.10 -33.89 33.11
N VAL A 262 13.10 -33.79 32.24
CA VAL A 262 14.12 -34.84 32.10
C VAL A 262 15.02 -34.93 33.33
N GLY A 263 15.37 -33.79 33.95
CA GLY A 263 16.13 -33.75 35.19
C GLY A 263 15.46 -34.46 36.38
N ARG A 264 14.13 -34.68 36.31
CA ARG A 264 13.35 -35.35 37.36
C ARG A 264 13.21 -36.86 37.17
N TRP A 265 13.45 -37.41 35.97
CA TRP A 265 13.03 -38.80 35.66
C TRP A 265 14.11 -39.76 35.12
N ARG A 266 15.24 -39.32 34.54
CA ARG A 266 16.42 -40.17 34.25
C ARG A 266 17.50 -39.36 33.53
N ARG A 267 18.77 -39.74 33.73
CA ARG A 267 19.98 -39.23 33.03
C ARG A 267 20.01 -39.63 31.53
N GLY A 268 18.91 -39.47 30.81
CA GLY A 268 18.78 -39.77 29.38
C GLY A 268 18.89 -38.49 28.56
N VAL A 269 19.88 -38.44 27.68
CA VAL A 269 20.40 -37.26 26.96
C VAL A 269 19.46 -36.83 25.82
N VAL A 270 18.19 -36.53 26.07
CA VAL A 270 17.44 -35.68 25.13
C VAL A 270 17.91 -34.25 25.37
N ARG A 271 18.97 -33.86 24.67
CA ARG A 271 19.55 -32.53 24.80
C ARG A 271 18.45 -31.51 24.50
N PRO A 272 18.24 -30.46 25.32
CA PRO A 272 17.28 -29.38 25.04
C PRO A 272 17.45 -28.75 23.64
N VAL A 273 18.65 -28.91 23.07
CA VAL A 273 18.99 -28.60 21.68
C VAL A 273 18.15 -29.38 20.65
N ALA A 274 17.86 -30.66 20.86
CA ALA A 274 17.08 -31.48 19.94
C ALA A 274 15.60 -31.05 19.90
N VAL A 275 15.02 -30.72 21.06
CA VAL A 275 13.63 -30.21 21.16
C VAL A 275 13.52 -28.82 20.52
N ALA A 276 14.49 -27.94 20.79
CA ALA A 276 14.56 -26.62 20.16
C ALA A 276 14.72 -26.74 18.63
N GLY A 277 15.59 -27.66 18.16
CA GLY A 277 15.80 -27.94 16.75
C GLY A 277 14.54 -28.46 16.06
N ALA A 278 13.85 -29.43 16.66
CA ALA A 278 12.59 -29.95 16.13
C ALA A 278 11.50 -28.86 16.06
N GLY A 279 11.35 -28.06 17.12
CA GLY A 279 10.39 -26.95 17.14
C GLY A 279 10.70 -25.87 16.10
N ALA A 280 11.98 -25.58 15.85
CA ALA A 280 12.40 -24.67 14.79
C ALA A 280 12.07 -25.21 13.39
N VAL A 281 12.34 -26.50 13.13
CA VAL A 281 12.00 -27.16 11.86
C VAL A 281 10.49 -27.16 11.62
N VAL A 282 9.69 -27.55 12.63
CA VAL A 282 8.22 -27.55 12.53
C VAL A 282 7.70 -26.13 12.24
N SER A 283 8.22 -25.12 12.93
CA SER A 283 7.82 -23.72 12.68
C SER A 283 8.21 -23.30 11.27
N ALA A 284 9.43 -23.61 10.82
CA ALA A 284 9.90 -23.26 9.48
C ALA A 284 9.03 -23.92 8.39
N VAL A 285 8.71 -25.20 8.52
CA VAL A 285 7.83 -25.91 7.59
C VAL A 285 6.43 -25.31 7.60
N ALA A 286 5.83 -25.10 8.78
CA ALA A 286 4.49 -24.53 8.91
C ALA A 286 4.38 -23.10 8.33
N PHE A 287 5.47 -22.33 8.35
CA PHE A 287 5.53 -20.96 7.86
C PHE A 287 5.84 -20.88 6.37
N VAL A 288 6.78 -21.68 5.88
CA VAL A 288 7.27 -21.58 4.50
C VAL A 288 6.36 -22.32 3.52
N VAL A 289 5.82 -23.49 3.88
CA VAL A 289 5.05 -24.32 2.94
C VAL A 289 3.80 -23.59 2.42
N PRO A 290 2.95 -22.95 3.25
CA PRO A 290 1.78 -22.22 2.73
C PRO A 290 2.17 -21.05 1.81
N ALA A 291 3.19 -20.27 2.19
CA ALA A 291 3.65 -19.14 1.39
C ALA A 291 4.27 -19.59 0.06
N ALA A 292 5.04 -20.69 0.06
CA ALA A 292 5.59 -21.30 -1.13
C ALA A 292 4.49 -21.84 -2.05
N ALA A 293 3.45 -22.48 -1.48
CA ALA A 293 2.31 -22.99 -2.24
C ALA A 293 1.51 -21.86 -2.90
N ALA A 294 1.30 -20.73 -2.20
CA ALA A 294 0.65 -19.56 -2.76
C ALA A 294 1.46 -18.90 -3.90
N THR A 295 2.79 -18.96 -3.81
CA THR A 295 3.70 -18.36 -4.79
C THR A 295 3.93 -19.26 -6.00
N ALA A 296 3.87 -20.59 -5.82
CA ALA A 296 4.25 -21.57 -6.84
C ALA A 296 3.58 -21.37 -8.23
N PRO A 297 2.27 -21.08 -8.34
CA PRO A 297 1.61 -20.91 -9.64
C PRO A 297 2.17 -19.74 -10.47
N VAL A 298 2.64 -18.70 -9.79
CA VAL A 298 3.10 -17.44 -10.42
C VAL A 298 4.61 -17.22 -10.34
N ALA A 299 5.36 -18.11 -9.67
CA ALA A 299 6.80 -17.96 -9.45
C ALA A 299 7.62 -17.81 -10.75
N ALA A 300 7.18 -18.46 -11.82
CA ALA A 300 7.80 -18.40 -13.15
C ALA A 300 7.01 -17.53 -14.14
N ALA A 301 5.92 -16.90 -13.71
CA ALA A 301 5.12 -16.03 -14.56
C ALA A 301 5.96 -14.86 -15.07
N ARG A 302 5.61 -14.40 -16.27
CA ARG A 302 6.20 -13.22 -16.91
C ARG A 302 5.06 -12.35 -17.39
N THR A 303 4.99 -11.15 -16.85
CA THR A 303 4.04 -10.10 -17.23
C THR A 303 4.75 -8.97 -17.96
N GLU A 304 3.98 -8.10 -18.59
CA GLU A 304 4.41 -6.87 -19.26
C GLU A 304 5.48 -7.10 -20.37
N GLN A 305 5.51 -8.31 -20.96
CA GLN A 305 6.49 -8.67 -21.97
C GLN A 305 6.26 -7.87 -23.26
N GLY A 306 7.28 -7.13 -23.69
CA GLY A 306 7.24 -6.34 -24.93
C GLY A 306 6.68 -4.92 -24.76
N GLU A 307 6.18 -4.56 -23.57
CA GLU A 307 5.57 -3.24 -23.33
C GLU A 307 6.59 -2.10 -23.36
N ILE A 308 7.80 -2.31 -22.84
CA ILE A 308 8.89 -1.32 -22.97
C ILE A 308 9.21 -1.07 -24.44
N ALA A 309 9.24 -2.12 -25.26
CA ALA A 309 9.46 -1.98 -26.69
C ALA A 309 8.29 -1.26 -27.39
N ALA A 310 7.05 -1.49 -26.93
CA ALA A 310 5.87 -0.76 -27.37
C ALA A 310 5.96 0.73 -27.02
N ALA A 311 6.24 1.08 -25.76
CA ALA A 311 6.45 2.45 -25.32
C ALA A 311 7.54 3.15 -26.14
N ASN A 312 8.68 2.48 -26.37
CA ASN A 312 9.75 3.01 -27.22
C ASN A 312 9.34 3.21 -28.69
N ARG A 313 8.41 2.42 -29.23
CA ARG A 313 7.85 2.66 -30.57
C ARG A 313 6.93 3.88 -30.58
N VAL A 314 6.08 4.01 -29.56
CA VAL A 314 5.21 5.19 -29.38
C VAL A 314 6.04 6.46 -29.25
N CYS A 315 7.04 6.49 -28.36
CA CYS A 315 7.88 7.67 -28.18
C CYS A 315 8.64 8.08 -29.46
N ARG A 316 9.11 7.11 -30.27
CA ARG A 316 9.76 7.41 -31.56
C ARG A 316 8.81 7.95 -32.64
N SER A 317 7.50 7.72 -32.48
CA SER A 317 6.48 8.22 -33.42
C SER A 317 6.04 9.66 -33.14
N LEU A 318 6.41 10.19 -31.98
CA LEU A 318 6.03 11.51 -31.48
C LEU A 318 7.24 12.45 -31.44
N SER A 319 7.01 13.75 -31.59
CA SER A 319 8.04 14.78 -31.47
C SER A 319 7.85 15.59 -30.17
N PRO A 320 8.77 15.52 -29.19
CA PRO A 320 8.66 16.28 -27.93
C PRO A 320 8.59 17.80 -28.12
N GLU A 321 9.22 18.32 -29.16
CA GLU A 321 9.25 19.75 -29.46
C GLU A 321 7.95 20.23 -30.12
N ARG A 322 7.38 19.42 -31.03
CA ARG A 322 6.27 19.84 -31.89
C ARG A 322 4.91 19.32 -31.46
N ASP A 323 4.83 18.10 -30.98
CA ASP A 323 3.55 17.42 -30.75
C ASP A 323 2.96 17.81 -29.39
N THR A 324 1.63 17.83 -29.31
CA THR A 324 0.86 17.86 -28.06
C THR A 324 -0.26 16.85 -28.18
N VAL A 325 -0.28 15.86 -27.28
CA VAL A 325 -1.13 14.68 -27.40
C VAL A 325 -2.36 14.80 -26.51
N VAL A 326 -3.53 14.65 -27.11
CA VAL A 326 -4.81 14.54 -26.40
C VAL A 326 -5.24 13.08 -26.48
N LEU A 327 -5.32 12.43 -25.32
CA LEU A 327 -5.73 11.04 -25.22
C LEU A 327 -7.22 10.95 -24.88
N LEU A 328 -7.92 10.05 -25.56
CA LEU A 328 -9.35 9.80 -25.33
C LEU A 328 -9.60 8.70 -24.27
N ASP A 329 -8.52 8.13 -23.75
CA ASP A 329 -8.46 7.19 -22.64
C ASP A 329 -7.29 7.54 -21.70
N ASP A 330 -7.14 6.79 -20.62
CA ASP A 330 -6.14 6.99 -19.58
C ASP A 330 -4.86 6.17 -19.77
N LEU A 331 -4.87 5.15 -20.65
CA LEU A 331 -3.85 4.10 -20.67
C LEU A 331 -2.44 4.63 -20.98
N TRP A 332 -2.32 5.53 -21.96
CA TRP A 332 -1.03 5.99 -22.46
C TRP A 332 -0.59 7.36 -21.91
N VAL A 333 -1.42 8.02 -21.10
CA VAL A 333 -1.19 9.42 -20.68
C VAL A 333 0.15 9.55 -19.95
N ALA A 334 0.39 8.70 -18.95
CA ALA A 334 1.61 8.72 -18.15
C ALA A 334 2.84 8.37 -19.01
N THR A 335 2.74 7.38 -19.88
CA THR A 335 3.83 6.97 -20.79
C THR A 335 4.23 8.10 -21.74
N VAL A 336 3.26 8.73 -22.40
CA VAL A 336 3.52 9.83 -23.35
C VAL A 336 4.11 11.05 -22.62
N ARG A 337 3.55 11.41 -21.46
CA ARG A 337 3.98 12.59 -20.70
C ARG A 337 5.34 12.41 -20.05
N GLU A 338 5.54 11.32 -19.32
CA GLU A 338 6.71 11.14 -18.45
C GLU A 338 7.88 10.45 -19.18
N GLN A 339 7.60 9.43 -20.00
CA GLN A 339 8.66 8.69 -20.71
C GLN A 339 9.00 9.35 -22.05
N CYS A 340 7.99 9.68 -22.86
CA CYS A 340 8.24 10.34 -24.15
C CYS A 340 8.54 11.84 -24.02
N ARG A 341 8.25 12.45 -22.86
CA ARG A 341 8.39 13.90 -22.60
C ARG A 341 7.62 14.77 -23.58
N VAL A 342 6.48 14.26 -24.06
CA VAL A 342 5.56 14.98 -24.94
C VAL A 342 4.41 15.49 -24.09
N PRO A 343 4.05 16.78 -24.16
CA PRO A 343 2.92 17.30 -23.40
C PRO A 343 1.64 16.57 -23.78
N ALA A 344 1.02 15.97 -22.77
CA ALA A 344 -0.13 15.11 -22.96
C ALA A 344 -1.17 15.31 -21.85
N ALA A 345 -2.44 15.22 -22.24
CA ALA A 345 -3.57 15.29 -21.34
C ALA A 345 -4.66 14.32 -21.78
N GLN A 346 -5.39 13.77 -20.81
CA GLN A 346 -6.62 13.03 -21.06
C GLN A 346 -7.77 14.00 -21.28
N MET A 347 -8.61 13.73 -22.27
CA MET A 347 -9.89 14.40 -22.43
C MET A 347 -11.03 13.53 -21.89
N ILE A 348 -11.67 14.01 -20.83
CA ILE A 348 -12.90 13.43 -20.30
C ILE A 348 -14.08 13.97 -21.13
N ASP A 349 -15.03 13.11 -21.48
CA ASP A 349 -16.20 13.43 -22.33
C ASP A 349 -15.83 14.03 -23.69
N SER A 350 -15.16 13.21 -24.51
CA SER A 350 -14.60 13.55 -25.81
C SER A 350 -15.66 13.70 -26.92
N THR A 351 -16.39 14.81 -26.89
CA THR A 351 -17.31 15.21 -27.97
C THR A 351 -16.54 15.81 -29.16
N PRO A 352 -17.02 15.64 -30.42
CA PRO A 352 -16.40 16.22 -31.61
C PRO A 352 -16.12 17.73 -31.52
N GLU A 353 -17.03 18.50 -30.92
CA GLU A 353 -16.94 19.96 -30.79
C GLU A 353 -15.82 20.37 -29.83
N LYS A 354 -15.75 19.73 -28.65
CA LYS A 354 -14.66 19.94 -27.69
C LYS A 354 -13.31 19.54 -28.28
N LEU A 355 -13.25 18.43 -29.02
CA LEU A 355 -12.02 18.02 -29.70
C LEU A 355 -11.56 19.07 -30.70
N ALA A 356 -12.47 19.55 -31.56
CA ALA A 356 -12.16 20.57 -32.56
C ALA A 356 -11.65 21.87 -31.92
N LYS A 357 -12.25 22.28 -30.79
CA LYS A 357 -11.79 23.45 -30.04
C LYS A 357 -10.37 23.24 -29.48
N VAL A 358 -10.13 22.12 -28.79
CA VAL A 358 -8.82 21.84 -28.19
C VAL A 358 -7.72 21.69 -29.25
N THR A 359 -8.01 21.08 -30.40
CA THR A 359 -7.02 20.99 -31.49
C THR A 359 -6.70 22.36 -32.07
N ALA A 360 -7.68 23.24 -32.23
CA ALA A 360 -7.47 24.62 -32.67
C ALA A 360 -6.63 25.41 -31.65
N ASP A 361 -6.93 25.28 -30.36
CA ASP A 361 -6.19 25.95 -29.27
C ASP A 361 -4.73 25.48 -29.24
N ILE A 362 -4.47 24.18 -29.39
CA ILE A 362 -3.10 23.62 -29.49
C ILE A 362 -2.39 24.18 -30.72
N ALA A 363 -3.04 24.17 -31.89
CA ALA A 363 -2.46 24.68 -33.13
C ALA A 363 -2.10 26.17 -33.02
N ALA A 364 -2.92 26.97 -32.34
CA ALA A 364 -2.68 28.39 -32.10
C ALA A 364 -1.42 28.65 -31.25
N THR A 365 -0.98 27.67 -30.45
CA THR A 365 0.30 27.76 -29.72
C THR A 365 1.53 27.42 -30.58
N GLY A 366 1.35 27.13 -31.86
CA GLY A 366 2.42 26.72 -32.78
C GLY A 366 2.80 25.24 -32.68
N ARG A 367 1.98 24.43 -32.01
CA ARG A 367 2.20 22.99 -31.82
C ARG A 367 1.27 22.15 -32.68
N VAL A 368 1.64 20.90 -32.92
CA VAL A 368 0.85 19.95 -33.71
C VAL A 368 -0.05 19.15 -32.77
N PRO A 369 -1.39 19.28 -32.86
CA PRO A 369 -2.28 18.43 -32.10
C PRO A 369 -2.15 16.98 -32.58
N VAL A 370 -2.09 16.05 -31.65
CA VAL A 370 -2.14 14.60 -31.89
C VAL A 370 -3.28 14.03 -31.06
N ILE A 371 -4.28 13.46 -31.70
CA ILE A 371 -5.36 12.77 -30.98
C ILE A 371 -5.04 11.29 -30.96
N ALA A 372 -5.01 10.68 -29.77
CA ALA A 372 -4.64 9.28 -29.61
C ALA A 372 -5.67 8.50 -28.76
N ALA A 373 -5.74 7.20 -29.01
CA ALA A 373 -6.56 6.29 -28.21
C ALA A 373 -6.03 4.84 -28.24
N ASN A 374 -6.39 4.07 -27.21
CA ASN A 374 -6.28 2.62 -27.13
C ASN A 374 -7.41 1.95 -27.92
N GLY A 375 -7.29 2.03 -29.24
CA GLY A 375 -8.19 1.40 -30.19
C GLY A 375 -8.68 2.36 -31.27
N ALA A 376 -8.69 1.89 -32.52
CA ALA A 376 -9.13 2.70 -33.66
C ALA A 376 -10.61 3.10 -33.57
N ALA A 377 -11.45 2.25 -32.98
CA ALA A 377 -12.89 2.48 -32.84
C ALA A 377 -13.21 3.76 -32.07
N THR A 378 -12.45 4.06 -31.01
CA THR A 378 -12.61 5.29 -30.22
C THR A 378 -12.41 6.54 -31.07
N LEU A 379 -11.42 6.53 -31.97
CA LEU A 379 -11.16 7.63 -32.89
C LEU A 379 -12.24 7.76 -33.98
N TRP A 380 -12.78 6.63 -34.46
CA TRP A 380 -13.87 6.64 -35.44
C TRP A 380 -15.18 7.15 -34.85
N ASN A 381 -15.49 6.78 -33.61
CA ASN A 381 -16.71 7.20 -32.92
C ASN A 381 -16.75 8.72 -32.69
N VAL A 382 -15.59 9.35 -32.51
CA VAL A 382 -15.50 10.82 -32.43
C VAL A 382 -15.39 11.50 -33.79
N GLY A 383 -15.45 10.76 -34.89
CA GLY A 383 -15.62 11.29 -36.26
C GLY A 383 -14.35 11.41 -37.11
N TYR A 384 -13.25 10.74 -36.75
CA TYR A 384 -12.06 10.66 -37.61
C TYR A 384 -12.17 9.54 -38.65
N ASP A 385 -11.73 9.84 -39.87
CA ASP A 385 -11.75 8.88 -40.99
C ASP A 385 -10.69 7.78 -40.82
N ARG A 386 -11.00 6.56 -41.27
CA ARG A 386 -10.10 5.41 -41.25
C ARG A 386 -8.78 5.66 -42.00
N SER A 387 -8.82 6.47 -43.06
CA SER A 387 -7.67 6.77 -43.92
C SER A 387 -6.59 7.63 -43.24
N VAL A 388 -6.95 8.39 -42.19
CA VAL A 388 -6.02 9.31 -41.50
C VAL A 388 -5.57 8.78 -40.14
N VAL A 389 -6.23 7.76 -39.62
CA VAL A 389 -5.88 7.09 -38.36
C VAL A 389 -4.73 6.11 -38.58
N LYS A 390 -3.64 6.27 -37.81
CA LYS A 390 -2.44 5.43 -37.89
C LYS A 390 -2.26 4.63 -36.61
N SER A 391 -1.87 3.36 -36.72
CA SER A 391 -1.39 2.57 -35.59
C SER A 391 0.14 2.62 -35.48
N VAL A 392 0.63 2.62 -34.25
CA VAL A 392 2.08 2.50 -33.95
C VAL A 392 2.37 1.18 -33.26
N VAL A 393 1.46 0.77 -32.38
CA VAL A 393 1.56 -0.47 -31.63
C VAL A 393 0.21 -1.15 -31.69
N VAL A 394 0.25 -2.43 -32.01
CA VAL A 394 -0.79 -3.42 -31.70
C VAL A 394 -0.03 -4.61 -31.16
N THR A 395 -0.13 -4.86 -29.87
CA THR A 395 0.55 -5.98 -29.24
C THR A 395 -0.32 -6.62 -28.18
N THR A 396 -0.13 -7.91 -27.98
CA THR A 396 -0.75 -8.64 -26.89
C THR A 396 0.26 -8.76 -25.78
N SER A 397 -0.12 -8.35 -24.58
CA SER A 397 0.68 -8.51 -23.38
C SER A 397 0.00 -9.47 -22.40
N ARG A 398 0.72 -9.85 -21.35
CA ARG A 398 0.17 -10.54 -20.19
C ARG A 398 0.35 -9.65 -18.99
N GLN A 399 -0.70 -9.48 -18.22
CA GLN A 399 -0.66 -8.80 -16.94
C GLN A 399 -1.06 -9.78 -15.84
N ASP A 400 -0.86 -9.39 -14.59
CA ASP A 400 -1.30 -10.20 -13.46
C ASP A 400 -2.82 -10.41 -13.52
N GLN A 401 -3.26 -11.61 -13.15
CA GLN A 401 -4.68 -11.90 -13.04
C GLN A 401 -5.29 -11.01 -11.96
N GLN A 402 -6.46 -10.44 -12.25
CA GLN A 402 -7.23 -9.68 -11.28
C GLN A 402 -8.25 -10.59 -10.58
N THR A 403 -8.17 -10.69 -9.26
CA THR A 403 -9.12 -11.46 -8.44
C THR A 403 -9.60 -10.63 -7.25
N ILE A 404 -10.79 -10.91 -6.72
CA ILE A 404 -11.35 -10.21 -5.54
C ILE A 404 -11.47 -11.14 -4.32
N VAL A 405 -11.86 -12.40 -4.52
CA VAL A 405 -12.22 -13.34 -3.42
C VAL A 405 -11.37 -14.62 -3.39
N THR A 406 -10.43 -14.77 -4.31
CA THR A 406 -9.51 -15.89 -4.42
C THR A 406 -8.07 -15.40 -4.54
N VAL A 407 -7.12 -16.23 -4.10
CA VAL A 407 -5.69 -15.96 -4.34
C VAL A 407 -5.42 -15.93 -5.85
N PRO A 408 -4.65 -14.96 -6.36
CA PRO A 408 -4.18 -15.00 -7.75
C PRO A 408 -3.30 -16.22 -7.98
N ASP A 409 -3.56 -16.98 -9.04
CA ASP A 409 -2.82 -18.19 -9.40
C ASP A 409 -2.30 -18.18 -10.84
N GLY A 410 -2.46 -17.07 -11.55
CA GLY A 410 -1.98 -16.94 -12.92
C GLY A 410 -1.88 -15.51 -13.42
N THR A 411 -1.80 -15.41 -14.73
CA THR A 411 -1.77 -14.14 -15.48
C THR A 411 -2.94 -14.12 -16.44
N LYS A 412 -3.47 -12.93 -16.73
CA LYS A 412 -4.47 -12.74 -17.78
C LYS A 412 -3.84 -12.12 -19.01
N LEU A 413 -4.38 -12.45 -20.17
CA LEU A 413 -4.04 -11.72 -21.40
C LEU A 413 -4.59 -10.30 -21.27
N LEU A 414 -3.77 -9.33 -21.66
CA LEU A 414 -4.22 -8.02 -22.06
C LEU A 414 -4.23 -8.03 -23.59
N PRO A 415 -5.34 -8.49 -24.21
CA PRO A 415 -5.51 -8.31 -25.65
C PRO A 415 -5.53 -6.81 -25.92
N ASP A 416 -4.89 -6.40 -27.00
CA ASP A 416 -5.06 -5.07 -27.57
C ASP A 416 -4.45 -3.93 -26.73
N LEU A 417 -3.16 -4.05 -26.38
CA LEU A 417 -2.35 -2.87 -26.03
C LEU A 417 -2.05 -2.11 -27.33
N GLU A 418 -2.88 -1.13 -27.63
CA GLU A 418 -2.88 -0.44 -28.91
C GLU A 418 -2.58 1.05 -28.74
N PHE A 419 -1.82 1.61 -29.67
CA PHE A 419 -1.65 3.06 -29.77
C PHE A 419 -2.02 3.51 -31.18
N TRP A 420 -3.21 4.08 -31.29
CA TRP A 420 -3.70 4.70 -32.51
C TRP A 420 -3.69 6.20 -32.35
N PHE A 421 -3.33 6.90 -33.43
CA PHE A 421 -3.35 8.35 -33.41
C PHE A 421 -3.69 8.95 -34.78
N VAL A 422 -4.10 10.22 -34.73
CA VAL A 422 -4.31 11.06 -35.91
C VAL A 422 -3.68 12.43 -35.65
N ARG A 423 -3.12 13.02 -36.71
CA ARG A 423 -2.67 14.42 -36.75
C ARG A 423 -3.68 15.20 -37.58
N PRO A 424 -4.64 15.92 -36.97
CA PRO A 424 -5.57 16.75 -37.71
C PRO A 424 -4.76 17.85 -38.42
N LEU A 425 -4.73 17.82 -39.75
CA LEU A 425 -4.14 18.88 -40.55
C LEU A 425 -5.02 20.13 -40.45
N ASN A 426 -4.42 21.33 -40.45
CA ASN A 426 -5.04 22.65 -40.34
C ASN A 426 -6.53 22.68 -40.77
N GLY A 427 -7.45 22.59 -39.81
CA GLY A 427 -8.91 22.71 -40.03
C GLY A 427 -9.70 21.41 -40.24
N ALA A 428 -9.06 20.23 -40.33
CA ALA A 428 -9.74 18.94 -40.43
C ALA A 428 -10.14 18.41 -39.05
N GLY A 429 -11.15 19.05 -38.44
CA GLY A 429 -11.86 18.49 -37.30
C GLY A 429 -12.66 17.23 -37.71
N PRO A 430 -13.18 16.47 -36.72
CA PRO A 430 -14.05 15.34 -37.00
C PRO A 430 -15.21 15.75 -37.92
N ALA A 431 -15.64 14.84 -38.81
CA ALA A 431 -16.59 15.17 -39.88
C ALA A 431 -17.89 15.83 -39.38
N ALA A 432 -18.34 15.48 -38.16
CA ALA A 432 -19.51 16.05 -37.52
C ALA A 432 -19.38 17.54 -37.13
N ALA A 433 -18.16 18.05 -36.93
CA ALA A 433 -17.92 19.46 -36.62
C ALA A 433 -17.90 20.37 -37.87
N ARG A 434 -18.01 19.79 -39.08
CA ARG A 434 -17.99 20.53 -40.36
C ARG A 434 -19.38 20.93 -40.87
N THR A 435 -20.44 20.62 -40.14
CA THR A 435 -21.85 20.87 -40.53
C THR A 435 -22.57 21.88 -39.65
N GLY A 436 -21.84 22.75 -38.94
CA GLY A 436 -22.39 23.83 -38.11
C GLY A 436 -22.23 25.20 -38.75
#